data_AF-A0ABD1GR67-F1
#
_entry.id   AF-A0ABD1GR67-F1
#
_cell.length_a   1.000
_cell.length_b   1.000
_cell.length_c   1.000
_cell.angle_alpha   90.00
_cell.angle_beta   90.00
_cell.angle_gamma   90.00
#
_symmetry.space_group_name_H-M   'P 1'
#
loop_
_entity.id
_entity.type
_entity.pdbx_description
1 polymer ?
#
loop_
_entity_poly.entity_id
_entity_poly.type
_entity_poly.pdbx_seq_one_letter_code
_entity_poly.pdbx_strand_id
1 'polypeptide(L)'
;MRRKLRRPTHEEEFPNNQRSISLFTLSHLHVFTKIPRFLHVVFGAILNWCRLRTMLGCRCLPWITDTDFTQPEPELFSLPEPLPQWPQGSGFATSRIELGGLEVCQITNFEFIWCSNPSTDGKQSISFYKPILIPDGFYCLGHYCQSDKKPLRGFVLVAREAAGQQDCSTHNSDHMPALVDPVDYSLVWSSYDGGDENFDGCGYFWLPQPPEDYKALGFVVTNKSKKPETNEVKCVRADLTDTCQACPLIACTYSKFLKVPLTVWNARPLNRGIYGRGVSTGTFYCSALCSNCNLGEELDIACLKNLDPNLHAMPNMNQIHAIVEHYGPTVFFHPNEVYLPSSVSWFFQNGALLYSTGESIQAIDAEGSVLPSGGSNDGHYWIDLPRDGGRGKLKHGNIESAVLYLHVKPALGGTFTDIVMWVFCPFNGPGTLKIGMMSIGLSKVGRHVGDWEHFTLRISNFTGELWSIYFSQHSGGEWVNAYDLEFIEGNKAIIYSSRHGHASYPHPGTYIQGNPNLGIGVRNDAASSDYFIDSSRQYELVAAEYLGDGVKEPCWLQYMRKWGPRIVYDSKTELDKIIKRLPPLFKNSMNNILSKLPLELYGEDGPTGPKEKNNWFGDERW
;
A
#
# COMPACT_ATOMS: atom_id res chain seq x y z
N MET A 1 17.41 74.57 24.31
CA MET A 1 17.95 73.53 25.23
C MET A 1 18.31 72.27 24.43
N ARG A 2 19.29 71.48 24.90
CA ARG A 2 19.79 70.25 24.24
C ARG A 2 18.73 69.12 24.38
N ARG A 3 18.67 68.05 23.56
CA ARG A 3 19.77 67.23 23.00
C ARG A 3 19.26 66.44 21.76
N LYS A 4 20.02 66.46 20.65
CA LYS A 4 19.99 65.37 19.64
C LYS A 4 20.88 64.23 20.14
N LEU A 5 20.56 62.98 19.83
CA LEU A 5 21.55 61.88 19.83
C LEU A 5 21.70 61.31 18.41
N ARG A 6 22.95 61.28 17.94
CA ARG A 6 23.41 60.49 16.79
C ARG A 6 24.09 59.22 17.33
N ARG A 7 24.36 58.26 16.43
CA ARG A 7 25.22 57.08 16.63
C ARG A 7 26.61 57.46 17.20
N PRO A 8 27.39 56.48 17.67
CA PRO A 8 28.41 55.96 16.76
C PRO A 8 28.56 54.43 16.72
N THR A 9 29.35 54.00 15.75
CA THR A 9 29.94 52.67 15.49
C THR A 9 31.09 52.33 16.44
N HIS A 10 31.33 51.04 16.66
CA HIS A 10 32.61 50.30 16.70
C HIS A 10 32.23 48.81 16.92
N GLU A 11 32.68 47.80 16.16
CA GLU A 11 34.05 47.36 15.82
C GLU A 11 34.87 46.96 17.05
N GLU A 12 34.92 45.65 17.31
CA GLU A 12 36.11 44.99 17.86
C GLU A 12 36.53 43.83 16.93
N GLU A 13 37.70 44.00 16.32
CA GLU A 13 38.55 42.89 15.88
C GLU A 13 39.34 42.37 17.10
N PHE A 14 40.10 41.27 17.10
CA PHE A 14 40.73 40.47 16.03
C PHE A 14 40.98 39.03 16.62
N PRO A 15 41.82 38.10 16.08
CA PRO A 15 42.72 38.19 14.93
C PRO A 15 42.52 37.17 13.81
N ASN A 16 42.72 37.65 12.59
CA ASN A 16 43.28 36.85 11.50
C ASN A 16 44.61 36.20 11.93
N ASN A 17 44.89 35.00 11.45
CA ASN A 17 46.27 34.68 11.09
C ASN A 17 46.30 33.85 9.81
N GLN A 18 46.61 34.51 8.70
CA GLN A 18 46.74 33.92 7.37
C GLN A 18 48.05 34.41 6.75
N ARG A 19 48.79 33.52 6.05
CA ARG A 19 50.00 33.81 5.24
C ARG A 19 51.26 34.15 6.06
N SER A 20 52.53 33.97 5.65
CA SER A 20 53.22 33.17 4.60
C SER A 20 54.77 33.33 4.82
N ILE A 21 55.77 32.90 4.02
CA ILE A 21 55.82 32.33 2.66
C ILE A 21 57.15 31.55 2.40
N SER A 22 57.09 30.49 1.57
CA SER A 22 58.17 29.97 0.69
C SER A 22 59.48 29.33 1.21
N LEU A 23 60.04 28.49 0.31
CA LEU A 23 61.46 28.16 0.07
C LEU A 23 62.25 27.35 1.12
N PHE A 24 62.48 26.07 0.83
CA PHE A 24 63.77 25.62 0.26
C PHE A 24 63.60 24.31 -0.55
N THR A 25 64.66 23.89 -1.26
CA THR A 25 64.59 23.21 -2.57
C THR A 25 64.89 21.69 -2.59
N LEU A 26 64.57 21.08 -3.74
CA LEU A 26 65.01 19.76 -4.25
C LEU A 26 66.36 19.25 -3.69
N SER A 27 66.52 17.94 -3.44
CA SER A 27 67.04 17.03 -4.49
C SER A 27 67.13 15.55 -4.08
N HIS A 28 66.77 14.64 -5.01
CA HIS A 28 67.26 13.25 -5.20
C HIS A 28 67.18 12.19 -4.06
N LEU A 29 67.14 10.87 -4.29
CA LEU A 29 66.65 9.98 -5.39
C LEU A 29 66.74 8.51 -4.86
N HIS A 30 66.28 7.52 -5.63
CA HIS A 30 66.45 6.05 -5.45
C HIS A 30 65.48 5.38 -4.44
N VAL A 31 64.27 4.94 -4.83
CA VAL A 31 63.84 3.92 -5.83
C VAL A 31 63.78 2.50 -5.25
N PHE A 32 62.55 2.04 -5.02
CA PHE A 32 62.18 0.62 -4.99
C PHE A 32 62.61 -0.06 -6.31
N THR A 33 63.43 -1.11 -6.24
CA THR A 33 63.68 -1.99 -7.38
C THR A 33 63.17 -3.40 -7.12
N LYS A 34 62.69 -4.08 -8.18
CA LYS A 34 62.05 -5.42 -8.20
C LYS A 34 60.65 -5.40 -7.56
N ILE A 35 59.54 -5.36 -8.31
CA ILE A 35 59.12 -6.32 -9.33
C ILE A 35 58.30 -5.60 -10.44
N PRO A 36 58.86 -5.42 -11.64
CA PRO A 36 58.03 -5.48 -12.85
C PRO A 36 58.80 -6.05 -14.06
N ARG A 37 58.82 -7.38 -14.20
CA ARG A 37 59.25 -8.04 -15.47
C ARG A 37 58.37 -9.21 -15.94
N PHE A 38 57.47 -9.73 -15.11
CA PHE A 38 56.61 -10.85 -15.50
C PHE A 38 55.32 -10.42 -16.23
N LEU A 39 54.67 -9.35 -15.77
CA LEU A 39 53.39 -8.87 -16.34
C LEU A 39 53.50 -8.34 -17.79
N HIS A 40 54.61 -7.70 -18.17
CA HIS A 40 54.78 -7.19 -19.54
C HIS A 40 54.94 -8.29 -20.60
N VAL A 41 55.52 -9.44 -20.24
CA VAL A 41 55.70 -10.56 -21.17
C VAL A 41 54.35 -11.23 -21.47
N VAL A 42 53.49 -11.37 -20.47
CA VAL A 42 52.14 -11.96 -20.64
C VAL A 42 51.23 -11.05 -21.46
N PHE A 43 51.20 -9.73 -21.18
CA PHE A 43 50.38 -8.79 -21.96
C PHE A 43 50.84 -8.64 -23.41
N GLY A 44 52.16 -8.66 -23.68
CA GLY A 44 52.69 -8.61 -25.05
C GLY A 44 52.31 -9.83 -25.91
N ALA A 45 52.28 -11.02 -25.31
CA ALA A 45 51.86 -12.24 -26.01
C ALA A 45 50.37 -12.23 -26.38
N ILE A 46 49.50 -11.79 -25.46
CA ILE A 46 48.04 -11.74 -25.70
C ILE A 46 47.69 -10.72 -26.79
N LEU A 47 48.30 -9.53 -26.78
CA LEU A 47 48.07 -8.51 -27.81
C LEU A 47 48.52 -8.95 -29.21
N ASN A 48 49.63 -9.68 -29.33
CA ASN A 48 50.07 -10.24 -30.62
C ASN A 48 49.16 -11.38 -31.09
N TRP A 49 48.61 -12.21 -30.19
CA TRP A 49 47.68 -13.28 -30.57
C TRP A 49 46.34 -12.71 -31.08
N CYS A 50 45.81 -11.67 -30.44
CA CYS A 50 44.62 -10.96 -30.92
C CYS A 50 44.84 -10.30 -32.29
N ARG A 51 46.00 -9.67 -32.52
CA ARG A 51 46.32 -9.04 -33.83
C ARG A 51 46.50 -10.05 -34.96
N LEU A 52 47.02 -11.25 -34.67
CA LEU A 52 47.18 -12.30 -35.68
C LEU A 52 45.83 -12.90 -36.13
N ARG A 53 44.82 -12.93 -35.24
CA ARG A 53 43.45 -13.36 -35.58
C ARG A 53 42.70 -12.38 -36.50
N THR A 54 43.07 -11.09 -36.49
CA THR A 54 42.43 -10.05 -37.32
C THR A 54 43.01 -9.88 -38.73
N MET A 55 44.06 -10.65 -39.11
CA MET A 55 44.71 -10.51 -40.43
C MET A 55 44.53 -11.71 -41.38
N LEU A 56 43.72 -12.71 -41.03
CA LEU A 56 43.49 -13.90 -41.87
C LEU A 56 41.99 -14.17 -42.10
N GLY A 57 41.51 -13.82 -43.31
CA GLY A 57 40.31 -14.41 -43.91
C GLY A 57 39.01 -13.63 -43.75
N CYS A 58 38.64 -12.86 -44.78
CA CYS A 58 37.29 -12.32 -44.93
C CYS A 58 36.25 -13.43 -45.19
N ARG A 59 35.03 -13.25 -44.68
CA ARG A 59 33.77 -13.26 -45.46
C ARG A 59 32.56 -12.87 -44.59
N CYS A 60 31.88 -11.80 -45.01
CA CYS A 60 30.45 -11.52 -44.84
C CYS A 60 29.75 -12.14 -43.61
N LEU A 61 29.81 -11.45 -42.47
CA LEU A 61 28.71 -11.49 -41.50
C LEU A 61 27.74 -10.37 -41.88
N PRO A 62 26.45 -10.64 -42.15
CA PRO A 62 25.47 -9.59 -42.31
C PRO A 62 25.38 -8.81 -40.99
N TRP A 63 25.33 -7.48 -41.07
CA TRP A 63 24.85 -6.70 -39.94
C TRP A 63 23.39 -7.09 -39.75
N ILE A 64 23.11 -7.82 -38.67
CA ILE A 64 21.74 -7.91 -38.16
C ILE A 64 21.44 -6.50 -37.67
N THR A 65 20.66 -5.77 -38.47
CA THR A 65 19.84 -4.68 -37.95
C THR A 65 18.92 -5.31 -36.90
N ASP A 66 19.17 -5.04 -35.62
CA ASP A 66 18.27 -5.35 -34.50
C ASP A 66 17.02 -4.46 -34.61
N THR A 67 16.25 -4.70 -35.67
CA THR A 67 14.96 -4.09 -35.97
C THR A 67 13.90 -5.18 -35.93
N ASP A 68 13.83 -5.88 -34.80
CA ASP A 68 12.63 -6.56 -34.29
C ASP A 68 12.90 -7.08 -32.85
N PHE A 69 13.07 -6.16 -31.91
CA PHE A 69 12.71 -6.45 -30.52
C PHE A 69 11.19 -6.43 -30.41
N THR A 70 10.55 -7.50 -30.92
CA THR A 70 9.22 -7.88 -30.46
C THR A 70 9.36 -8.24 -28.98
N GLN A 71 9.09 -7.27 -28.11
CA GLN A 71 9.08 -7.52 -26.68
C GLN A 71 8.02 -8.58 -26.39
N PRO A 72 8.30 -9.58 -25.53
CA PRO A 72 7.30 -10.57 -25.17
C PRO A 72 6.11 -9.84 -24.55
N GLU A 73 4.90 -10.18 -24.99
CA GLU A 73 3.67 -9.68 -24.36
C GLU A 73 3.73 -9.98 -22.86
N PRO A 74 3.34 -9.02 -22.00
CA PRO A 74 3.42 -9.23 -20.56
C PRO A 74 2.50 -10.37 -20.14
N GLU A 75 3.01 -11.27 -19.29
CA GLU A 75 2.23 -12.40 -18.77
C GLU A 75 0.96 -11.88 -18.09
N LEU A 76 -0.21 -12.32 -18.56
CA LEU A 76 -1.50 -11.96 -17.95
C LEU A 76 -1.71 -12.79 -16.69
N PHE A 77 -2.06 -12.14 -15.58
CA PHE A 77 -2.45 -12.89 -14.39
C PHE A 77 -3.88 -13.43 -14.51
N SER A 78 -4.12 -14.60 -13.93
CA SER A 78 -5.45 -15.11 -13.62
C SER A 78 -5.43 -15.76 -12.24
N LEU A 79 -6.54 -15.66 -11.52
CA LEU A 79 -6.71 -16.37 -10.24
C LEU A 79 -6.62 -17.91 -10.46
N PRO A 80 -6.24 -18.68 -9.42
CA PRO A 80 -6.11 -20.15 -9.54
C PRO A 80 -7.37 -20.86 -10.03
N GLU A 81 -8.55 -20.34 -9.68
CA GLU A 81 -9.85 -20.82 -10.15
C GLU A 81 -10.66 -19.72 -10.84
N PRO A 82 -11.54 -20.08 -11.80
CA PRO A 82 -12.45 -19.14 -12.45
C PRO A 82 -13.46 -18.57 -11.45
N LEU A 83 -13.97 -17.36 -11.75
CA LEU A 83 -15.01 -16.73 -10.94
C LEU A 83 -16.31 -17.56 -10.96
N PRO A 84 -16.98 -17.75 -9.81
CA PRO A 84 -18.26 -18.44 -9.75
C PRO A 84 -19.36 -17.54 -10.32
N GLN A 85 -20.54 -18.14 -10.61
CA GLN A 85 -21.73 -17.33 -10.83
C GLN A 85 -22.20 -16.75 -9.50
N TRP A 86 -22.03 -15.44 -9.32
CA TRP A 86 -22.47 -14.73 -8.12
C TRP A 86 -24.00 -14.80 -7.95
N PRO A 87 -24.51 -14.83 -6.70
CA PRO A 87 -25.94 -14.66 -6.42
C PRO A 87 -26.51 -13.38 -7.02
N GLN A 88 -27.80 -13.38 -7.37
CA GLN A 88 -28.45 -12.20 -7.95
C GLN A 88 -28.45 -10.99 -7.00
N GLY A 89 -28.32 -9.80 -7.56
CA GLY A 89 -28.30 -8.51 -6.86
C GLY A 89 -28.60 -7.35 -7.80
N SER A 90 -28.35 -6.12 -7.35
CA SER A 90 -28.67 -4.87 -8.07
C SER A 90 -27.63 -4.46 -9.11
N GLY A 91 -26.35 -4.45 -8.75
CA GLY A 91 -25.25 -4.01 -9.63
C GLY A 91 -23.88 -4.62 -9.32
N PHE A 92 -23.75 -5.42 -8.26
CA PHE A 92 -22.50 -6.14 -8.01
C PHE A 92 -22.22 -7.17 -9.10
N ALA A 93 -20.99 -7.18 -9.61
CA ALA A 93 -20.48 -8.07 -10.64
C ALA A 93 -21.18 -7.98 -12.02
N THR A 94 -21.80 -6.83 -12.36
CA THR A 94 -22.49 -6.61 -13.65
C THR A 94 -21.59 -6.00 -14.74
N SER A 95 -20.27 -5.95 -14.54
CA SER A 95 -19.26 -5.32 -15.42
C SER A 95 -19.39 -3.80 -15.60
N ARG A 96 -20.43 -3.17 -15.05
CA ARG A 96 -20.73 -1.74 -15.20
C ARG A 96 -21.30 -1.16 -13.91
N ILE A 97 -20.98 0.10 -13.62
CA ILE A 97 -21.42 0.80 -12.42
C ILE A 97 -21.88 2.21 -12.82
N GLU A 98 -23.03 2.65 -12.33
CA GLU A 98 -23.46 4.05 -12.45
C GLU A 98 -22.90 4.89 -11.29
N LEU A 99 -22.30 6.04 -11.61
CA LEU A 99 -21.72 6.97 -10.64
C LEU A 99 -22.61 8.19 -10.39
N GLY A 100 -23.84 8.18 -10.91
CA GLY A 100 -24.73 9.35 -10.96
C GLY A 100 -24.31 10.33 -12.06
N GLY A 101 -24.93 10.23 -13.23
CA GLY A 101 -24.62 11.04 -14.41
C GLY A 101 -23.58 10.42 -15.36
N LEU A 102 -22.74 9.51 -14.87
CA LEU A 102 -21.85 8.67 -15.69
C LEU A 102 -22.11 7.18 -15.43
N GLU A 103 -22.08 6.37 -16.48
CA GLU A 103 -21.91 4.92 -16.38
C GLU A 103 -20.46 4.58 -16.73
N VAL A 104 -19.80 3.76 -15.91
CA VAL A 104 -18.42 3.34 -16.11
C VAL A 104 -18.30 1.84 -16.31
N CYS A 105 -17.29 1.43 -17.10
CA CYS A 105 -16.93 0.04 -17.36
C CYS A 105 -15.42 -0.14 -17.13
N GLN A 106 -15.02 -1.29 -16.58
CA GLN A 106 -13.62 -1.62 -16.33
C GLN A 106 -13.01 -2.30 -17.57
N ILE A 107 -11.93 -1.74 -18.12
CA ILE A 107 -11.16 -2.31 -19.23
C ILE A 107 -9.83 -2.86 -18.72
N THR A 108 -9.54 -4.12 -19.02
CA THR A 108 -8.29 -4.83 -18.68
C THR A 108 -7.50 -5.27 -19.92
N ASN A 109 -7.99 -4.96 -21.13
CA ASN A 109 -7.33 -5.24 -22.39
C ASN A 109 -6.55 -4.01 -22.88
N PHE A 110 -5.29 -4.24 -23.26
CA PHE A 110 -4.30 -3.18 -23.45
C PHE A 110 -3.44 -3.42 -24.70
N GLU A 111 -3.24 -2.37 -25.49
CA GLU A 111 -2.26 -2.32 -26.58
C GLU A 111 -0.98 -1.62 -26.09
N PHE A 112 0.18 -2.23 -26.29
CA PHE A 112 1.46 -1.66 -25.90
C PHE A 112 1.85 -0.46 -26.78
N ILE A 113 2.35 0.61 -26.15
CA ILE A 113 2.78 1.83 -26.86
C ILE A 113 4.29 2.03 -26.76
N TRP A 114 4.83 1.97 -25.54
CA TRP A 114 6.21 2.32 -25.24
C TRP A 114 6.64 1.77 -23.88
N CYS A 115 7.93 1.44 -23.74
CA CYS A 115 8.56 1.09 -22.46
C CYS A 115 9.75 2.02 -22.17
N SER A 116 9.93 2.38 -20.89
CA SER A 116 11.18 3.00 -20.46
C SER A 116 12.33 1.99 -20.50
N ASN A 117 13.51 2.40 -20.99
CA ASN A 117 14.69 1.54 -21.00
C ASN A 117 15.03 1.03 -19.58
N PRO A 118 15.53 -0.22 -19.44
CA PRO A 118 16.04 -0.69 -18.16
C PRO A 118 17.18 0.22 -17.70
N SER A 119 17.09 0.68 -16.45
CA SER A 119 18.15 1.45 -15.82
C SER A 119 19.45 0.65 -15.72
N THR A 120 20.62 1.30 -15.68
CA THR A 120 21.95 0.64 -15.68
C THR A 120 22.21 -0.26 -14.47
N ASP A 121 21.40 -0.12 -13.43
CA ASP A 121 21.34 -0.92 -12.20
C ASP A 121 20.25 -2.02 -12.24
N GLY A 122 19.63 -2.22 -13.41
CA GLY A 122 18.86 -3.42 -13.77
C GLY A 122 17.55 -3.62 -13.02
N LYS A 123 16.90 -2.54 -12.54
CA LYS A 123 15.84 -2.67 -11.52
C LYS A 123 14.52 -1.97 -11.74
N GLN A 124 14.29 -1.16 -12.78
CA GLN A 124 12.91 -0.83 -13.15
C GLN A 124 12.78 -0.31 -14.58
N SER A 125 11.98 -1.02 -15.37
CA SER A 125 11.30 -0.49 -16.55
C SER A 125 9.79 -0.41 -16.27
N ILE A 126 9.15 0.57 -16.89
CA ILE A 126 7.71 0.80 -16.91
C ILE A 126 7.25 0.73 -18.37
N SER A 127 6.19 -0.01 -18.64
CA SER A 127 5.49 -0.02 -19.91
C SER A 127 4.18 0.74 -19.85
N PHE A 128 3.82 1.37 -20.97
CA PHE A 128 2.67 2.24 -21.14
C PHE A 128 1.77 1.71 -22.25
N TYR A 129 0.47 1.75 -22.01
CA TYR A 129 -0.52 1.03 -22.81
C TYR A 129 -1.77 1.87 -23.07
N LYS A 130 -2.39 1.67 -24.24
CA LYS A 130 -3.70 2.20 -24.59
C LYS A 130 -4.78 1.15 -24.25
N PRO A 131 -5.89 1.52 -23.58
CA PRO A 131 -7.01 0.59 -23.42
C PRO A 131 -7.66 0.31 -24.78
N ILE A 132 -7.91 -0.97 -25.06
CA ILE A 132 -8.57 -1.44 -26.30
C ILE A 132 -9.85 -2.21 -25.96
N LEU A 133 -10.63 -2.56 -26.99
CA LEU A 133 -11.94 -3.22 -26.85
C LEU A 133 -12.95 -2.40 -26.01
N ILE A 134 -12.87 -1.08 -26.09
CA ILE A 134 -13.80 -0.14 -25.45
C ILE A 134 -15.22 -0.38 -26.01
N PRO A 135 -16.25 -0.64 -25.18
CA PRO A 135 -17.61 -0.87 -25.66
C PRO A 135 -18.23 0.34 -26.35
N ASP A 136 -19.14 0.09 -27.30
CA ASP A 136 -19.82 1.14 -28.06
C ASP A 136 -20.47 2.22 -27.16
N GLY A 137 -20.15 3.48 -27.46
CA GLY A 137 -20.62 4.65 -26.73
C GLY A 137 -19.86 4.98 -25.45
N PHE A 138 -18.87 4.17 -25.04
CA PHE A 138 -17.92 4.52 -23.98
C PHE A 138 -16.67 5.20 -24.55
N TYR A 139 -16.03 6.02 -23.72
CA TYR A 139 -14.86 6.81 -24.08
C TYR A 139 -13.70 6.60 -23.10
N CYS A 140 -12.48 6.67 -23.64
CA CYS A 140 -11.25 6.62 -22.87
C CYS A 140 -11.07 7.88 -22.02
N LEU A 141 -10.50 7.72 -20.81
CA LEU A 141 -10.23 8.83 -19.87
C LEU A 141 -8.73 9.04 -19.60
N GLY A 142 -7.87 8.18 -20.15
CA GLY A 142 -6.42 8.19 -19.98
C GLY A 142 -5.80 6.82 -20.26
N HIS A 143 -4.47 6.78 -20.36
CA HIS A 143 -3.71 5.56 -20.63
C HIS A 143 -3.29 4.83 -19.35
N TYR A 144 -2.92 3.55 -19.51
CA TYR A 144 -2.43 2.70 -18.43
C TYR A 144 -0.90 2.66 -18.40
N CYS A 145 -0.32 2.37 -17.23
CA CYS A 145 1.08 1.98 -17.11
C CYS A 145 1.32 1.03 -15.94
N GLN A 146 2.36 0.20 -16.04
CA GLN A 146 2.82 -0.65 -14.93
C GLN A 146 4.31 -0.91 -14.99
N SER A 147 4.89 -1.37 -13.88
CA SER A 147 6.26 -1.87 -13.88
C SER A 147 6.33 -3.29 -14.46
N ASP A 148 7.30 -3.53 -15.33
CA ASP A 148 7.45 -4.78 -16.09
C ASP A 148 7.90 -5.98 -15.25
N LYS A 149 8.07 -5.79 -13.94
CA LYS A 149 8.35 -6.86 -12.97
C LYS A 149 7.11 -7.66 -12.56
N LYS A 150 5.93 -7.22 -12.99
CA LYS A 150 4.63 -7.72 -12.55
C LYS A 150 3.85 -8.21 -13.76
N PRO A 151 3.05 -9.29 -13.63
CA PRO A 151 2.12 -9.69 -14.68
C PRO A 151 1.13 -8.56 -14.97
N LEU A 152 0.62 -8.50 -16.20
CA LEU A 152 -0.38 -7.52 -16.60
C LEU A 152 -1.71 -7.83 -15.90
N ARG A 153 -2.07 -6.95 -14.96
CA ARG A 153 -3.30 -7.03 -14.17
C ARG A 153 -3.86 -5.64 -13.84
N GLY A 154 -3.63 -4.69 -14.75
CA GLY A 154 -4.15 -3.34 -14.65
C GLY A 154 -5.64 -3.24 -14.98
N PHE A 155 -6.20 -2.05 -14.74
CA PHE A 155 -7.44 -1.64 -15.37
C PHE A 155 -7.39 -0.15 -15.72
N VAL A 156 -8.24 0.26 -16.65
CA VAL A 156 -8.65 1.65 -16.82
C VAL A 156 -10.18 1.70 -16.86
N LEU A 157 -10.79 2.69 -16.21
CA LEU A 157 -12.21 2.96 -16.37
C LEU A 157 -12.47 3.77 -17.63
N VAL A 158 -13.39 3.29 -18.45
CA VAL A 158 -14.00 4.05 -19.55
C VAL A 158 -15.39 4.50 -19.12
N ALA A 159 -15.84 5.65 -19.60
CA ALA A 159 -17.12 6.25 -19.19
C ALA A 159 -18.02 6.62 -20.37
N ARG A 160 -19.32 6.66 -20.12
CA ARG A 160 -20.33 7.32 -20.95
C ARG A 160 -21.32 8.09 -20.09
N GLU A 161 -22.08 8.99 -20.70
CA GLU A 161 -23.23 9.62 -20.04
C GLU A 161 -24.27 8.58 -19.64
N ALA A 162 -24.76 8.67 -18.40
CA ALA A 162 -25.80 7.79 -17.90
C ALA A 162 -27.16 8.12 -18.54
N ALA A 163 -27.88 7.10 -18.99
CA ALA A 163 -29.19 7.24 -19.63
C ALA A 163 -30.30 7.49 -18.59
N GLY A 164 -30.35 8.69 -17.99
CA GLY A 164 -31.31 8.98 -16.91
C GLY A 164 -31.59 10.43 -16.54
N GLN A 165 -30.78 11.43 -16.96
CA GLN A 165 -30.99 12.85 -16.58
C GLN A 165 -31.42 13.76 -17.75
N GLN A 166 -32.22 13.24 -18.68
CA GLN A 166 -33.12 14.11 -19.44
C GLN A 166 -34.35 14.43 -18.58
N ASP A 167 -34.22 15.42 -17.70
CA ASP A 167 -35.37 16.05 -17.07
C ASP A 167 -36.28 16.60 -18.19
N CYS A 168 -37.41 15.94 -18.43
CA CYS A 168 -38.37 16.28 -19.47
C CYS A 168 -39.18 17.57 -19.15
N SER A 169 -38.59 18.47 -18.37
CA SER A 169 -39.24 19.60 -17.71
C SER A 169 -38.40 20.88 -17.60
N THR A 170 -37.42 21.09 -18.49
CA THR A 170 -37.00 22.47 -18.86
C THR A 170 -36.54 22.57 -20.31
N HIS A 171 -37.15 23.48 -21.08
CA HIS A 171 -36.56 24.02 -22.31
C HIS A 171 -35.45 25.03 -21.98
N ASN A 172 -34.36 24.57 -21.35
CA ASN A 172 -33.17 25.40 -21.09
C ASN A 172 -31.98 24.89 -21.91
N SER A 173 -31.30 25.80 -22.60
CA SER A 173 -30.19 25.55 -23.52
C SER A 173 -28.82 25.35 -22.86
N ASP A 174 -28.79 25.15 -21.54
CA ASP A 174 -27.57 25.22 -20.71
C ASP A 174 -27.13 23.84 -20.17
N HIS A 175 -27.55 22.73 -20.80
CA HIS A 175 -27.12 21.40 -20.36
C HIS A 175 -25.69 21.10 -20.80
N MET A 176 -24.73 21.49 -19.96
CA MET A 176 -23.33 21.06 -20.06
C MET A 176 -23.25 19.53 -20.06
N PRO A 177 -22.66 18.88 -21.11
CA PRO A 177 -22.49 17.44 -21.14
C PRO A 177 -21.55 16.96 -20.01
N ALA A 178 -21.62 15.68 -19.64
CA ALA A 178 -20.72 15.10 -18.66
C ALA A 178 -19.32 14.86 -19.23
N LEU A 179 -19.23 14.64 -20.55
CA LEU A 179 -18.02 14.27 -21.28
C LEU A 179 -17.79 15.19 -22.50
N VAL A 180 -16.59 15.75 -22.61
CA VAL A 180 -16.17 16.61 -23.74
C VAL A 180 -14.78 16.22 -24.24
N ASP A 181 -14.47 16.57 -25.49
CA ASP A 181 -13.10 16.48 -25.98
C ASP A 181 -12.22 17.58 -25.33
N PRO A 182 -10.97 17.30 -24.96
CA PRO A 182 -9.99 18.34 -24.62
C PRO A 182 -9.83 19.36 -25.76
N VAL A 183 -9.54 20.62 -25.40
CA VAL A 183 -9.31 21.70 -26.38
C VAL A 183 -7.97 21.55 -27.10
N ASP A 184 -6.98 20.98 -26.42
CA ASP A 184 -5.64 20.72 -26.94
C ASP A 184 -4.89 19.69 -26.06
N TYR A 185 -3.64 19.37 -26.40
CA TYR A 185 -2.71 18.63 -25.54
C TYR A 185 -1.40 19.38 -25.30
N SER A 186 -0.95 19.38 -24.04
CA SER A 186 0.36 19.87 -23.62
C SER A 186 1.35 18.70 -23.53
N LEU A 187 2.53 18.82 -24.17
CA LEU A 187 3.61 17.84 -24.02
C LEU A 187 4.28 18.03 -22.66
N VAL A 188 4.21 17.02 -21.79
CA VAL A 188 4.79 17.04 -20.44
C VAL A 188 6.18 16.43 -20.42
N TRP A 189 6.41 15.35 -21.17
CA TRP A 189 7.72 14.72 -21.29
C TRP A 189 7.86 13.97 -22.61
N SER A 190 9.09 13.79 -23.08
CA SER A 190 9.40 12.88 -24.19
C SER A 190 10.74 12.18 -23.97
N SER A 191 10.86 10.93 -24.38
CA SER A 191 12.14 10.21 -24.41
C SER A 191 13.05 10.64 -25.56
N TYR A 192 12.61 11.58 -26.39
CA TYR A 192 13.37 12.11 -27.51
C TYR A 192 14.43 13.09 -27.02
N ASP A 193 15.68 12.83 -27.38
CA ASP A 193 16.86 13.54 -26.89
C ASP A 193 17.55 14.43 -27.96
N GLY A 194 16.94 14.62 -29.14
CA GLY A 194 17.48 15.49 -30.20
C GLY A 194 18.47 14.85 -31.18
N GLY A 195 18.47 13.52 -31.33
CA GLY A 195 19.31 12.81 -32.31
C GLY A 195 18.66 12.70 -33.70
N ASP A 196 19.48 12.72 -34.76
CA ASP A 196 19.05 12.80 -36.17
C ASP A 196 18.49 11.49 -36.79
N GLU A 197 18.29 10.42 -36.00
CA GLU A 197 17.82 9.12 -36.51
C GLU A 197 16.44 8.74 -35.95
N ASN A 198 15.44 8.68 -36.85
CA ASN A 198 14.04 8.21 -36.69
C ASN A 198 13.24 8.63 -35.43
N PHE A 199 12.16 9.39 -35.67
CA PHE A 199 11.17 9.77 -34.65
C PHE A 199 10.30 8.61 -34.13
N ASP A 200 10.24 7.48 -34.85
CA ASP A 200 9.42 6.32 -34.49
C ASP A 200 10.09 5.51 -33.36
N GLY A 201 9.38 5.31 -32.24
CA GLY A 201 9.84 4.51 -31.10
C GLY A 201 10.24 5.31 -29.85
N CYS A 202 10.17 6.65 -29.90
CA CYS A 202 10.24 7.49 -28.69
C CYS A 202 8.86 7.59 -28.01
N GLY A 203 8.83 7.59 -26.68
CA GLY A 203 7.61 7.83 -25.91
C GLY A 203 7.36 9.32 -25.71
N TYR A 204 6.16 9.78 -26.00
CA TYR A 204 5.71 11.17 -25.81
C TYR A 204 4.49 11.19 -24.88
N PHE A 205 4.52 12.05 -23.88
CA PHE A 205 3.55 12.08 -22.77
C PHE A 205 2.77 13.38 -22.80
N TRP A 206 1.47 13.27 -23.00
CA TRP A 206 0.57 14.37 -23.28
C TRP A 206 -0.48 14.52 -22.17
N LEU A 207 -0.60 15.72 -21.62
CA LEU A 207 -1.66 16.10 -20.70
C LEU A 207 -2.83 16.71 -21.50
N PRO A 208 -4.02 16.09 -21.51
CA PRO A 208 -5.22 16.70 -22.11
C PRO A 208 -5.49 18.06 -21.46
N GLN A 209 -5.77 19.08 -22.26
CA GLN A 209 -6.18 20.39 -21.76
C GLN A 209 -7.71 20.44 -21.73
N PRO A 210 -8.36 20.38 -20.55
CA PRO A 210 -9.81 20.43 -20.47
C PRO A 210 -10.33 21.83 -20.83
N PRO A 211 -11.57 21.94 -21.36
CA PRO A 211 -12.31 23.20 -21.35
C PRO A 211 -12.57 23.71 -19.91
N GLU A 212 -12.97 24.97 -19.78
CA GLU A 212 -13.44 25.55 -18.50
C GLU A 212 -14.59 24.71 -17.92
N ASP A 213 -14.60 24.51 -16.59
CA ASP A 213 -15.49 23.61 -15.84
C ASP A 213 -15.36 22.10 -16.12
N TYR A 214 -14.29 21.65 -16.79
CA TYR A 214 -13.93 20.23 -16.93
C TYR A 214 -12.54 19.92 -16.34
N LYS A 215 -12.25 18.64 -16.12
CA LYS A 215 -10.95 18.12 -15.65
C LYS A 215 -10.48 16.97 -16.53
N ALA A 216 -9.15 16.84 -16.69
CA ALA A 216 -8.51 15.66 -17.26
C ALA A 216 -8.37 14.56 -16.18
N LEU A 217 -8.44 13.29 -16.59
CA LEU A 217 -8.45 12.13 -15.65
C LEU A 217 -7.23 11.21 -15.81
N GLY A 218 -6.27 11.60 -16.66
CA GLY A 218 -5.07 10.84 -16.95
C GLY A 218 -4.30 11.44 -18.13
N PHE A 219 -3.21 10.79 -18.50
CA PHE A 219 -2.32 11.19 -19.58
C PHE A 219 -2.55 10.32 -20.82
N VAL A 220 -2.22 10.85 -21.99
CA VAL A 220 -2.12 10.11 -23.26
C VAL A 220 -0.64 9.88 -23.57
N VAL A 221 -0.28 8.67 -23.98
CA VAL A 221 1.08 8.33 -24.40
C VAL A 221 1.06 7.96 -25.88
N THR A 222 2.02 8.47 -26.66
CA THR A 222 2.21 8.10 -28.08
C THR A 222 3.64 7.65 -28.34
N ASN A 223 3.84 6.82 -29.36
CA ASN A 223 5.16 6.40 -29.86
C ASN A 223 5.70 7.28 -31.01
N LYS A 224 5.02 8.41 -31.26
CA LYS A 224 5.27 9.38 -32.34
C LYS A 224 5.12 10.80 -31.82
N SER A 225 5.94 11.71 -32.37
CA SER A 225 5.99 13.14 -31.99
C SER A 225 4.75 13.94 -32.40
N LYS A 226 3.90 13.42 -33.28
CA LYS A 226 2.63 14.06 -33.63
C LYS A 226 1.73 14.11 -32.39
N LYS A 227 1.22 15.31 -32.09
CA LYS A 227 0.20 15.53 -31.06
C LYS A 227 -1.02 14.60 -31.27
N PRO A 228 -1.62 14.03 -30.21
CA PRO A 228 -2.85 13.25 -30.32
C PRO A 228 -4.02 14.05 -30.91
N GLU A 229 -4.98 13.36 -31.51
CA GLU A 229 -6.25 13.98 -31.91
C GLU A 229 -7.10 14.29 -30.65
N THR A 230 -7.91 15.35 -30.70
CA THR A 230 -8.71 15.80 -29.54
C THR A 230 -9.72 14.77 -29.05
N ASN A 231 -10.13 13.82 -29.89
CA ASN A 231 -11.08 12.76 -29.53
C ASN A 231 -10.47 11.47 -28.96
N GLU A 232 -9.15 11.42 -28.72
CA GLU A 232 -8.45 10.24 -28.18
C GLU A 232 -8.87 9.90 -26.73
N VAL A 233 -9.18 10.92 -25.92
CA VAL A 233 -9.75 10.79 -24.57
C VAL A 233 -10.79 11.88 -24.31
N LYS A 234 -11.67 11.68 -23.33
CA LYS A 234 -12.61 12.71 -22.85
C LYS A 234 -12.17 13.34 -21.54
N CYS A 235 -12.44 14.63 -21.39
CA CYS A 235 -12.45 15.34 -20.11
C CYS A 235 -13.83 15.24 -19.46
N VAL A 236 -13.88 15.27 -18.13
CA VAL A 236 -15.11 15.08 -17.34
C VAL A 236 -15.51 16.38 -16.64
N ARG A 237 -16.82 16.67 -16.60
CA ARG A 237 -17.39 17.86 -15.96
C ARG A 237 -17.04 17.89 -14.46
N ALA A 238 -16.60 19.04 -13.95
CA ALA A 238 -15.88 19.11 -12.67
C ALA A 238 -16.69 18.62 -11.44
N ASP A 239 -18.02 18.77 -11.44
CA ASP A 239 -18.93 18.30 -10.39
C ASP A 239 -18.96 16.76 -10.24
N LEU A 240 -18.67 16.05 -11.33
CA LEU A 240 -18.57 14.59 -11.44
C LEU A 240 -17.17 14.06 -11.10
N THR A 241 -16.28 14.93 -10.60
CA THR A 241 -14.89 14.60 -10.23
C THR A 241 -14.60 14.87 -8.75
N ASP A 242 -13.57 14.21 -8.22
CA ASP A 242 -13.05 14.35 -6.86
C ASP A 242 -11.52 14.55 -6.90
N THR A 243 -10.94 15.07 -5.83
CA THR A 243 -9.50 15.36 -5.75
C THR A 243 -8.68 14.06 -5.74
N CYS A 244 -7.76 13.91 -6.68
CA CYS A 244 -6.75 12.84 -6.67
C CYS A 244 -5.53 13.21 -5.81
N GLN A 245 -4.75 12.19 -5.44
CA GLN A 245 -3.36 12.28 -4.98
C GLN A 245 -2.48 11.28 -5.74
N ALA A 246 -1.21 11.62 -5.93
CA ALA A 246 -0.21 10.80 -6.63
C ALA A 246 0.55 9.92 -5.63
N CYS A 247 0.09 8.68 -5.43
CA CYS A 247 0.68 7.75 -4.45
C CYS A 247 0.12 6.32 -4.64
N PRO A 248 0.96 5.26 -4.58
CA PRO A 248 2.42 5.27 -4.44
C PRO A 248 3.17 5.64 -5.75
N LEU A 249 4.48 5.85 -5.61
CA LEU A 249 5.43 5.95 -6.73
C LEU A 249 5.51 4.62 -7.49
N ILE A 250 5.48 4.66 -8.82
CA ILE A 250 5.72 3.51 -9.69
C ILE A 250 7.23 3.42 -9.97
N ALA A 251 7.84 4.45 -10.58
CA ALA A 251 9.29 4.67 -10.63
C ALA A 251 9.65 6.12 -11.04
N CYS A 252 10.92 6.51 -10.91
CA CYS A 252 11.52 7.58 -11.73
C CYS A 252 12.41 6.93 -12.80
N THR A 253 12.28 7.36 -14.06
CA THR A 253 13.14 6.98 -15.18
C THR A 253 13.73 8.24 -15.84
N TYR A 254 14.59 8.08 -16.84
CA TYR A 254 15.31 9.19 -17.48
C TYR A 254 15.33 9.04 -19.00
N SER A 255 15.38 10.17 -19.72
CA SER A 255 15.69 10.17 -21.15
C SER A 255 17.13 9.66 -21.37
N LYS A 256 17.41 9.01 -22.51
CA LYS A 256 18.64 8.23 -22.72
C LYS A 256 19.90 9.12 -22.64
N PHE A 257 19.84 10.30 -23.25
CA PHE A 257 21.01 11.15 -23.45
C PHE A 257 20.94 12.47 -22.67
N LEU A 258 19.81 13.19 -22.69
CA LEU A 258 19.64 14.45 -21.95
C LEU A 258 19.41 14.23 -20.44
N LYS A 259 19.09 12.99 -20.03
CA LYS A 259 18.79 12.61 -18.64
C LYS A 259 17.66 13.43 -18.02
N VAL A 260 16.66 13.81 -18.82
CA VAL A 260 15.46 14.49 -18.31
C VAL A 260 14.65 13.45 -17.53
N PRO A 261 14.37 13.67 -16.23
CA PRO A 261 13.62 12.71 -15.44
C PRO A 261 12.16 12.64 -15.87
N LEU A 262 11.58 11.45 -15.80
CA LEU A 262 10.14 11.20 -15.81
C LEU A 262 9.80 10.41 -14.56
N THR A 263 8.99 10.99 -13.68
CA THR A 263 8.48 10.30 -12.50
C THR A 263 7.03 9.94 -12.73
N VAL A 264 6.63 8.74 -12.31
CA VAL A 264 5.32 8.17 -12.58
C VAL A 264 4.74 7.59 -11.29
N TRP A 265 3.48 7.92 -10.99
CA TRP A 265 2.76 7.52 -9.79
C TRP A 265 1.38 6.97 -10.12
N ASN A 266 0.84 6.14 -9.23
CA ASN A 266 -0.58 5.77 -9.27
C ASN A 266 -1.44 6.98 -8.89
N ALA A 267 -2.53 7.20 -9.64
CA ALA A 267 -3.55 8.19 -9.29
C ALA A 267 -4.66 7.55 -8.45
N ARG A 268 -4.88 8.07 -7.22
CA ARG A 268 -5.96 7.59 -6.33
C ARG A 268 -6.70 8.73 -5.65
N PRO A 269 -7.96 8.55 -5.25
CA PRO A 269 -8.71 9.55 -4.48
C PRO A 269 -7.97 10.01 -3.23
N LEU A 270 -8.01 11.32 -2.93
CA LEU A 270 -7.48 11.90 -1.70
C LEU A 270 -8.33 11.48 -0.50
N ASN A 271 -9.65 11.65 -0.60
CA ASN A 271 -10.62 11.28 0.43
C ASN A 271 -11.01 9.80 0.27
N ARG A 272 -10.77 8.98 1.30
CA ARG A 272 -10.98 7.51 1.29
C ARG A 272 -11.57 7.03 2.63
N GLY A 273 -11.97 5.76 2.69
CA GLY A 273 -12.80 5.20 3.75
C GLY A 273 -14.28 5.20 3.35
N ILE A 274 -15.18 4.80 4.27
CA ILE A 274 -16.57 4.45 3.92
C ILE A 274 -17.41 5.63 3.38
N TYR A 275 -16.99 6.86 3.70
CA TYR A 275 -17.63 8.09 3.23
C TYR A 275 -16.94 8.70 1.99
N GLY A 276 -15.80 8.13 1.55
CA GLY A 276 -15.04 8.60 0.40
C GLY A 276 -15.78 8.31 -0.90
N ARG A 277 -16.08 9.36 -1.67
CA ARG A 277 -16.83 9.26 -2.94
C ARG A 277 -15.95 9.20 -4.19
N GLY A 278 -14.67 9.58 -4.09
CA GLY A 278 -13.74 9.48 -5.20
C GLY A 278 -13.50 8.03 -5.65
N VAL A 279 -13.43 7.86 -6.97
CA VAL A 279 -13.23 6.60 -7.70
C VAL A 279 -11.91 6.71 -8.47
N SER A 280 -11.01 5.73 -8.33
CA SER A 280 -9.81 5.67 -9.16
C SER A 280 -10.16 5.18 -10.56
N THR A 281 -9.65 5.88 -11.57
CA THR A 281 -9.78 5.56 -12.99
C THR A 281 -8.81 4.50 -13.47
N GLY A 282 -7.86 4.07 -12.64
CA GLY A 282 -6.77 3.16 -13.03
C GLY A 282 -5.66 3.80 -13.89
N THR A 283 -5.75 5.11 -14.14
CA THR A 283 -4.72 5.87 -14.86
C THR A 283 -3.53 6.22 -13.95
N PHE A 284 -2.48 6.78 -14.55
CA PHE A 284 -1.29 7.25 -13.84
C PHE A 284 -1.19 8.78 -13.85
N TYR A 285 -0.41 9.32 -12.90
CA TYR A 285 0.10 10.69 -12.93
C TYR A 285 1.58 10.68 -13.30
N CYS A 286 2.07 11.65 -14.08
CA CYS A 286 3.50 11.78 -14.36
C CYS A 286 3.98 13.23 -14.40
N SER A 287 5.27 13.44 -14.14
CA SER A 287 5.91 14.76 -14.15
C SER A 287 7.37 14.69 -14.58
N ALA A 288 7.87 15.74 -15.23
CA ALA A 288 9.24 15.87 -15.74
C ALA A 288 10.29 16.24 -14.64
N LEU A 289 10.04 15.81 -13.39
CA LEU A 289 10.84 16.11 -12.20
C LEU A 289 10.92 14.85 -11.32
N CYS A 290 12.12 14.38 -10.93
CA CYS A 290 12.24 13.44 -9.79
C CYS A 290 12.08 14.23 -8.47
N SER A 291 10.85 14.57 -8.12
CA SER A 291 10.44 14.93 -6.76
C SER A 291 9.75 13.74 -6.08
N ASN A 292 9.65 13.76 -4.75
CA ASN A 292 8.57 13.03 -4.09
C ASN A 292 7.34 13.95 -4.12
N CYS A 293 6.17 13.45 -4.54
CA CYS A 293 4.92 14.20 -4.39
C CYS A 293 4.69 14.54 -2.92
N ASN A 294 4.48 15.82 -2.62
CA ASN A 294 4.08 16.23 -1.29
C ASN A 294 2.60 15.89 -1.09
N LEU A 295 2.24 15.45 0.13
CA LEU A 295 0.85 15.19 0.47
C LEU A 295 0.08 16.53 0.48
N GLY A 296 -0.80 16.76 -0.50
CA GLY A 296 -1.63 17.95 -0.61
C GLY A 296 -1.31 18.91 -1.75
N GLU A 297 -0.41 18.58 -2.67
CA GLU A 297 -0.31 19.27 -3.97
C GLU A 297 -1.53 18.91 -4.83
N GLU A 298 -2.25 19.91 -5.37
CA GLU A 298 -3.32 19.69 -6.36
C GLU A 298 -2.67 19.20 -7.66
N LEU A 299 -3.18 18.10 -8.22
CA LEU A 299 -2.70 17.54 -9.47
C LEU A 299 -3.46 18.15 -10.66
N ASP A 300 -2.80 18.22 -11.82
CA ASP A 300 -3.45 18.58 -13.09
C ASP A 300 -4.46 17.53 -13.61
N ILE A 301 -4.67 16.44 -12.85
CA ILE A 301 -5.69 15.42 -13.12
C ILE A 301 -6.60 15.20 -11.91
N ALA A 302 -7.86 14.85 -12.18
CA ALA A 302 -8.86 14.55 -11.18
C ALA A 302 -9.24 13.05 -11.18
N CYS A 303 -9.91 12.63 -10.10
CA CYS A 303 -10.49 11.30 -9.95
C CYS A 303 -11.98 11.38 -10.32
N LEU A 304 -12.62 10.26 -10.68
CA LEU A 304 -14.08 10.24 -10.81
C LEU A 304 -14.73 10.36 -9.44
N LYS A 305 -16.02 10.71 -9.38
CA LYS A 305 -16.78 10.81 -8.13
C LYS A 305 -18.09 10.05 -8.24
N ASN A 306 -18.35 9.17 -7.27
CA ASN A 306 -19.63 8.49 -7.16
C ASN A 306 -20.65 9.36 -6.40
N LEU A 307 -21.64 9.86 -7.14
CA LEU A 307 -22.78 10.62 -6.65
C LEU A 307 -23.99 9.75 -6.29
N ASP A 308 -24.00 8.44 -6.59
CA ASP A 308 -25.07 7.54 -6.15
C ASP A 308 -25.04 7.40 -4.61
N PRO A 309 -26.06 7.87 -3.88
CA PRO A 309 -26.10 7.72 -2.43
C PRO A 309 -26.27 6.26 -2.00
N ASN A 310 -26.87 5.41 -2.85
CA ASN A 310 -27.24 4.03 -2.53
C ASN A 310 -26.10 3.02 -2.72
N LEU A 311 -25.07 3.39 -3.50
CA LEU A 311 -23.96 2.52 -3.88
C LEU A 311 -24.43 1.17 -4.44
N HIS A 312 -25.34 1.18 -5.42
CA HIS A 312 -26.06 -0.01 -5.92
C HIS A 312 -25.19 -1.19 -6.42
N ALA A 313 -23.90 -0.93 -6.68
CA ALA A 313 -22.90 -1.92 -7.06
C ALA A 313 -22.27 -2.69 -5.87
N MET A 314 -22.54 -2.28 -4.63
CA MET A 314 -22.13 -3.02 -3.44
C MET A 314 -22.86 -4.38 -3.36
N PRO A 315 -22.22 -5.44 -2.82
CA PRO A 315 -22.82 -6.76 -2.72
C PRO A 315 -23.95 -6.80 -1.69
N ASN A 316 -25.04 -7.50 -1.99
CA ASN A 316 -26.08 -7.80 -1.00
C ASN A 316 -25.65 -8.94 -0.05
N MET A 317 -26.46 -9.22 0.98
CA MET A 317 -26.18 -10.26 1.98
C MET A 317 -25.78 -11.63 1.39
N ASN A 318 -26.53 -12.11 0.38
CA ASN A 318 -26.23 -13.41 -0.26
C ASN A 318 -24.91 -13.35 -1.03
N GLN A 319 -24.61 -12.22 -1.67
CA GLN A 319 -23.35 -12.00 -2.37
C GLN A 319 -22.18 -11.92 -1.39
N ILE A 320 -22.31 -11.24 -0.24
CA ILE A 320 -21.29 -11.25 0.83
C ILE A 320 -20.96 -12.69 1.26
N HIS A 321 -21.98 -13.50 1.56
CA HIS A 321 -21.77 -14.89 1.95
C HIS A 321 -21.03 -15.71 0.86
N ALA A 322 -21.40 -15.55 -0.41
CA ALA A 322 -20.73 -16.23 -1.52
C ALA A 322 -19.28 -15.76 -1.74
N ILE A 323 -19.00 -14.46 -1.55
CA ILE A 323 -17.63 -13.91 -1.63
C ILE A 323 -16.75 -14.49 -0.51
N VAL A 324 -17.30 -14.60 0.72
CA VAL A 324 -16.59 -15.17 1.87
C VAL A 324 -16.40 -16.69 1.73
N GLU A 325 -17.38 -17.41 1.17
CA GLU A 325 -17.25 -18.83 0.86
C GLU A 325 -16.13 -19.09 -0.17
N HIS A 326 -16.05 -18.26 -1.21
CA HIS A 326 -15.12 -18.43 -2.33
C HIS A 326 -13.69 -17.92 -2.05
N TYR A 327 -13.53 -16.80 -1.34
CA TYR A 327 -12.22 -16.17 -1.08
C TYR A 327 -11.72 -16.26 0.36
N GLY A 328 -12.56 -16.70 1.31
CA GLY A 328 -12.23 -16.74 2.74
C GLY A 328 -10.86 -17.38 3.01
N PRO A 329 -9.84 -16.59 3.40
CA PRO A 329 -8.48 -17.09 3.55
C PRO A 329 -8.35 -18.12 4.68
N THR A 330 -7.32 -18.97 4.55
CA THR A 330 -6.86 -19.81 5.66
C THR A 330 -5.79 -19.06 6.45
N VAL A 331 -6.04 -18.85 7.74
CA VAL A 331 -5.13 -18.17 8.66
C VAL A 331 -4.33 -19.21 9.43
N PHE A 332 -3.04 -19.32 9.15
CA PHE A 332 -2.12 -20.15 9.93
C PHE A 332 -1.54 -19.37 11.10
N PHE A 333 -1.56 -19.99 12.29
CA PHE A 333 -0.81 -19.54 13.45
C PHE A 333 0.54 -20.26 13.49
N HIS A 334 1.57 -19.56 13.95
CA HIS A 334 2.92 -20.10 14.03
C HIS A 334 2.97 -21.41 14.87
N PRO A 335 3.73 -22.47 14.49
CA PRO A 335 3.70 -23.79 15.14
C PRO A 335 4.13 -23.80 16.62
N ASN A 336 4.83 -22.76 17.08
CA ASN A 336 5.18 -22.55 18.49
C ASN A 336 4.29 -21.49 19.19
N GLU A 337 3.12 -21.19 18.62
CA GLU A 337 2.14 -20.34 19.27
C GLU A 337 1.50 -21.05 20.47
N VAL A 338 1.19 -20.28 21.50
CA VAL A 338 0.52 -20.74 22.72
C VAL A 338 -0.68 -19.87 23.10
N TYR A 339 -0.79 -18.67 22.53
CA TYR A 339 -1.89 -17.73 22.74
C TYR A 339 -2.82 -17.74 21.52
N LEU A 340 -3.53 -18.85 21.31
CA LEU A 340 -4.40 -19.03 20.15
C LEU A 340 -5.65 -18.12 20.23
N PRO A 341 -6.32 -17.84 19.09
CA PRO A 341 -7.55 -17.06 19.07
C PRO A 341 -8.73 -17.76 19.77
N SER A 342 -9.82 -17.01 19.97
CA SER A 342 -11.14 -17.52 20.35
C SER A 342 -12.24 -16.60 19.85
N SER A 343 -13.50 -17.00 19.93
CA SER A 343 -14.59 -16.02 19.87
C SER A 343 -14.62 -15.14 21.12
N VAL A 344 -15.19 -13.95 20.97
CA VAL A 344 -15.50 -13.02 22.07
C VAL A 344 -16.47 -13.66 23.06
N SER A 345 -17.53 -14.33 22.56
CA SER A 345 -18.49 -15.06 23.40
C SER A 345 -17.80 -16.11 24.28
N TRP A 346 -16.91 -16.94 23.71
CA TRP A 346 -16.15 -17.91 24.50
C TRP A 346 -15.31 -17.23 25.58
N PHE A 347 -14.63 -16.13 25.25
CA PHE A 347 -13.78 -15.39 26.17
C PHE A 347 -14.57 -14.82 27.37
N PHE A 348 -15.74 -14.25 27.12
CA PHE A 348 -16.65 -13.77 28.17
C PHE A 348 -17.19 -14.93 29.02
N GLN A 349 -17.77 -15.95 28.38
CA GLN A 349 -18.34 -17.13 29.06
C GLN A 349 -17.32 -17.92 29.91
N ASN A 350 -16.04 -17.88 29.56
CA ASN A 350 -14.99 -18.57 30.31
C ASN A 350 -14.45 -17.74 31.51
N GLY A 351 -14.91 -16.50 31.70
CA GLY A 351 -14.66 -15.73 32.93
C GLY A 351 -13.85 -14.45 32.75
N ALA A 352 -13.84 -13.83 31.57
CA ALA A 352 -13.40 -12.44 31.45
C ALA A 352 -14.33 -11.51 32.23
N LEU A 353 -13.77 -10.48 32.87
CA LEU A 353 -14.48 -9.61 33.80
C LEU A 353 -14.37 -8.15 33.37
N LEU A 354 -15.47 -7.40 33.54
CA LEU A 354 -15.48 -5.95 33.44
C LEU A 354 -15.04 -5.37 34.79
N TYR A 355 -13.98 -4.59 34.78
CA TYR A 355 -13.47 -3.83 35.91
C TYR A 355 -13.83 -2.35 35.76
N SER A 356 -13.90 -1.65 36.89
CA SER A 356 -14.08 -0.19 36.92
C SER A 356 -13.13 0.50 37.91
N THR A 357 -12.95 1.81 37.75
CA THR A 357 -12.25 2.67 38.72
C THR A 357 -12.95 2.76 40.08
N GLY A 358 -14.21 2.34 40.18
CA GLY A 358 -14.98 2.29 41.44
C GLY A 358 -14.84 0.97 42.20
N GLU A 359 -13.81 0.17 41.91
CA GLU A 359 -13.55 -1.19 42.44
C GLU A 359 -14.65 -2.23 42.18
N SER A 360 -15.69 -1.89 41.39
CA SER A 360 -16.67 -2.88 40.93
C SER A 360 -16.06 -3.81 39.88
N ILE A 361 -16.39 -5.09 40.01
CA ILE A 361 -16.01 -6.19 39.11
C ILE A 361 -17.29 -6.93 38.74
N GLN A 362 -17.57 -7.07 37.45
CA GLN A 362 -18.78 -7.68 36.93
C GLN A 362 -18.46 -8.78 35.93
N ALA A 363 -19.18 -9.91 36.01
CA ALA A 363 -19.10 -10.97 35.01
C ALA A 363 -19.73 -10.49 33.69
N ILE A 364 -19.08 -10.81 32.58
CA ILE A 364 -19.55 -10.45 31.23
C ILE A 364 -20.34 -11.65 30.67
N ASP A 365 -21.56 -11.40 30.20
CA ASP A 365 -22.36 -12.40 29.46
C ASP A 365 -21.83 -12.61 28.03
N ALA A 366 -22.33 -13.64 27.34
CA ALA A 366 -21.88 -14.02 26.00
C ALA A 366 -21.91 -12.88 24.95
N GLU A 367 -22.91 -11.99 25.04
CA GLU A 367 -23.11 -10.89 24.09
C GLU A 367 -22.32 -9.63 24.50
N GLY A 368 -21.86 -9.58 25.75
CA GLY A 368 -21.31 -8.37 26.37
C GLY A 368 -22.38 -7.33 26.71
N SER A 369 -23.62 -7.74 27.03
CA SER A 369 -24.74 -6.83 27.32
C SER A 369 -24.49 -5.86 28.49
N VAL A 370 -23.61 -6.23 29.41
CA VAL A 370 -23.18 -5.41 30.56
C VAL A 370 -22.14 -4.33 30.22
N LEU A 371 -21.59 -4.34 29.00
CA LEU A 371 -20.50 -3.43 28.61
C LEU A 371 -21.04 -2.01 28.34
N PRO A 372 -20.38 -0.95 28.85
CA PRO A 372 -20.72 0.43 28.52
C PRO A 372 -20.63 0.71 27.00
N SER A 373 -21.78 0.96 26.39
CA SER A 373 -21.94 1.20 24.95
C SER A 373 -21.63 2.66 24.55
N GLY A 374 -20.92 2.84 23.42
CA GLY A 374 -20.60 4.12 22.82
C GLY A 374 -19.63 4.97 23.64
N GLY A 375 -19.52 6.27 23.31
CA GLY A 375 -18.58 7.18 23.98
C GLY A 375 -17.15 7.00 23.47
N SER A 376 -16.16 7.11 24.35
CA SER A 376 -14.73 6.98 24.06
C SER A 376 -13.98 6.32 25.22
N ASN A 377 -12.68 6.07 25.04
CA ASN A 377 -11.84 5.51 26.10
C ASN A 377 -11.55 6.52 27.22
N ASP A 378 -12.53 6.64 28.13
CA ASP A 378 -12.51 7.47 29.34
C ASP A 378 -11.60 6.94 30.47
N GLY A 379 -11.15 5.69 30.38
CA GLY A 379 -10.33 5.02 31.41
C GLY A 379 -11.11 4.61 32.67
N HIS A 380 -12.43 4.76 32.70
CA HIS A 380 -13.26 4.34 33.84
C HIS A 380 -13.52 2.84 33.87
N TYR A 381 -13.43 2.16 32.73
CA TYR A 381 -13.70 0.74 32.56
C TYR A 381 -12.61 0.05 31.74
N TRP A 382 -12.32 -1.21 32.07
CA TRP A 382 -11.50 -2.10 31.25
C TRP A 382 -11.92 -3.56 31.43
N ILE A 383 -11.69 -4.39 30.44
CA ILE A 383 -11.84 -5.86 30.57
C ILE A 383 -10.50 -6.42 31.05
N ASP A 384 -10.47 -7.36 31.99
CA ASP A 384 -9.26 -8.15 32.34
C ASP A 384 -9.65 -9.60 32.67
N LEU A 385 -8.65 -10.47 32.63
CA LEU A 385 -8.76 -11.88 32.99
C LEU A 385 -9.11 -12.02 34.50
N PRO A 386 -9.65 -13.18 34.91
CA PRO A 386 -9.90 -13.42 36.32
C PRO A 386 -8.58 -13.49 37.10
N ARG A 387 -8.70 -13.36 38.44
CA ARG A 387 -7.56 -13.41 39.37
C ARG A 387 -7.26 -14.83 39.88
N ASP A 388 -8.05 -15.81 39.46
CA ASP A 388 -7.98 -17.20 39.90
C ASP A 388 -7.19 -18.09 38.92
N GLY A 389 -7.31 -19.42 39.07
CA GLY A 389 -6.68 -20.40 38.20
C GLY A 389 -7.15 -20.36 36.74
N GLY A 390 -8.31 -19.76 36.43
CA GLY A 390 -8.83 -19.63 35.08
C GLY A 390 -7.96 -18.76 34.17
N ARG A 391 -7.20 -17.81 34.76
CA ARG A 391 -6.32 -16.86 34.03
C ARG A 391 -5.37 -17.56 33.05
N GLY A 392 -4.88 -18.75 33.38
CA GLY A 392 -4.01 -19.53 32.50
C GLY A 392 -4.74 -20.01 31.24
N LYS A 393 -5.92 -20.61 31.41
CA LYS A 393 -6.72 -21.15 30.30
C LYS A 393 -7.12 -20.06 29.31
N LEU A 394 -7.64 -18.93 29.79
CA LEU A 394 -8.13 -17.86 28.91
C LEU A 394 -7.03 -17.31 28.00
N LYS A 395 -5.80 -17.19 28.50
CA LYS A 395 -4.67 -16.70 27.69
C LYS A 395 -4.37 -17.58 26.48
N HIS A 396 -4.53 -18.90 26.60
CA HIS A 396 -4.26 -19.82 25.50
C HIS A 396 -5.38 -19.83 24.45
N GLY A 397 -6.50 -19.16 24.72
CA GLY A 397 -7.69 -19.15 23.86
C GLY A 397 -8.30 -20.52 23.64
N ASN A 398 -9.03 -20.63 22.53
CA ASN A 398 -9.64 -21.87 22.06
C ASN A 398 -9.98 -21.71 20.57
N ILE A 399 -9.05 -22.17 19.72
CA ILE A 399 -9.14 -22.01 18.26
C ILE A 399 -10.41 -22.65 17.67
N GLU A 400 -10.93 -23.73 18.28
CA GLU A 400 -12.19 -24.39 17.89
C GLU A 400 -13.43 -23.49 18.04
N SER A 401 -13.36 -22.48 18.92
CA SER A 401 -14.41 -21.48 19.12
C SER A 401 -14.17 -20.20 18.33
N ALA A 402 -13.06 -20.09 17.59
CA ALA A 402 -12.69 -18.86 16.92
C ALA A 402 -13.63 -18.55 15.76
N VAL A 403 -13.97 -17.27 15.64
CA VAL A 403 -14.89 -16.73 14.63
C VAL A 403 -14.22 -15.47 14.10
N LEU A 404 -14.21 -15.28 12.78
CA LEU A 404 -13.77 -14.01 12.21
C LEU A 404 -14.94 -13.04 12.14
N TYR A 405 -14.73 -11.83 12.64
CA TYR A 405 -15.76 -10.79 12.69
C TYR A 405 -15.62 -9.88 11.47
N LEU A 406 -16.65 -9.86 10.62
CA LEU A 406 -16.61 -9.21 9.32
C LEU A 406 -17.18 -7.79 9.38
N HIS A 407 -16.42 -6.84 8.86
CA HIS A 407 -16.88 -5.50 8.53
C HIS A 407 -16.76 -5.30 7.02
N VAL A 408 -17.90 -5.14 6.34
CA VAL A 408 -17.96 -5.00 4.89
C VAL A 408 -18.17 -3.53 4.52
N LYS A 409 -17.18 -2.95 3.86
CA LYS A 409 -17.05 -1.51 3.62
C LYS A 409 -17.04 -1.18 2.13
N PRO A 410 -17.65 -0.06 1.68
CA PRO A 410 -17.36 0.49 0.36
C PRO A 410 -15.94 1.03 0.31
N ALA A 411 -15.23 0.75 -0.79
CA ALA A 411 -13.91 1.25 -1.09
C ALA A 411 -13.88 1.92 -2.47
N LEU A 412 -13.02 2.92 -2.65
CA LEU A 412 -12.85 3.67 -3.90
C LEU A 412 -14.19 4.15 -4.49
N GLY A 413 -15.02 4.83 -3.69
CA GLY A 413 -16.33 5.31 -4.12
C GLY A 413 -17.38 4.21 -4.33
N GLY A 414 -17.16 3.01 -3.78
CA GLY A 414 -18.06 1.87 -3.94
C GLY A 414 -17.89 1.10 -5.25
N THR A 415 -16.83 1.37 -6.02
CA THR A 415 -16.43 0.49 -7.15
C THR A 415 -15.63 -0.73 -6.69
N PHE A 416 -15.20 -0.75 -5.42
CA PHE A 416 -14.65 -1.90 -4.74
C PHE A 416 -15.37 -2.11 -3.40
N THR A 417 -15.33 -3.34 -2.89
CA THR A 417 -15.74 -3.70 -1.53
C THR A 417 -14.54 -4.22 -0.75
N ASP A 418 -14.32 -3.64 0.42
CA ASP A 418 -13.34 -4.11 1.40
C ASP A 418 -14.05 -5.00 2.43
N ILE A 419 -13.69 -6.28 2.50
CA ILE A 419 -14.14 -7.20 3.56
C ILE A 419 -13.02 -7.30 4.59
N VAL A 420 -13.16 -6.55 5.68
CA VAL A 420 -12.25 -6.59 6.82
C VAL A 420 -12.62 -7.80 7.68
N MET A 421 -11.67 -8.69 7.93
CA MET A 421 -11.85 -9.86 8.77
C MET A 421 -11.02 -9.72 10.04
N TRP A 422 -11.69 -9.49 11.16
CA TRP A 422 -11.06 -9.32 12.48
C TRP A 422 -10.89 -10.66 13.20
N VAL A 423 -9.71 -10.89 13.74
CA VAL A 423 -9.36 -12.03 14.59
C VAL A 423 -9.19 -11.54 16.02
N PHE A 424 -9.85 -12.21 16.98
CA PHE A 424 -9.69 -11.94 18.40
C PHE A 424 -8.76 -12.96 19.07
N CYS A 425 -7.66 -12.48 19.64
CA CYS A 425 -6.80 -13.26 20.52
C CYS A 425 -7.01 -12.80 21.98
N PRO A 426 -7.39 -13.69 22.91
CA PRO A 426 -7.56 -13.32 24.33
C PRO A 426 -6.33 -12.73 25.03
N PHE A 427 -5.13 -12.95 24.48
CA PHE A 427 -3.88 -12.46 25.05
C PHE A 427 -2.80 -12.29 23.97
N ASN A 428 -2.16 -11.12 23.91
CA ASN A 428 -0.94 -10.90 23.14
C ASN A 428 0.28 -11.35 23.97
N GLY A 429 1.18 -12.11 23.37
CA GLY A 429 2.35 -12.68 24.05
C GLY A 429 3.51 -11.68 24.24
N PRO A 430 4.62 -12.10 24.89
CA PRO A 430 5.78 -11.24 25.05
C PRO A 430 6.57 -11.09 23.74
N GLY A 431 6.95 -9.86 23.41
CA GLY A 431 7.68 -9.54 22.19
C GLY A 431 9.12 -10.09 22.18
N THR A 432 9.70 -10.22 20.98
CA THR A 432 11.13 -10.55 20.79
C THR A 432 11.84 -9.37 20.12
N LEU A 433 12.94 -8.90 20.70
CA LEU A 433 13.77 -7.85 20.12
C LEU A 433 14.89 -8.47 19.28
N LYS A 434 15.07 -8.03 18.03
CA LYS A 434 16.20 -8.41 17.17
C LYS A 434 17.18 -7.25 17.08
N ILE A 435 18.48 -7.57 17.11
CA ILE A 435 19.60 -6.63 17.01
C ILE A 435 20.70 -7.28 16.16
N GLY A 436 20.67 -7.03 14.85
CA GLY A 436 21.51 -7.71 13.88
C GLY A 436 21.25 -9.23 13.89
N MET A 437 22.28 -10.01 14.21
CA MET A 437 22.18 -11.48 14.33
C MET A 437 21.62 -11.95 15.68
N MET A 438 21.53 -11.09 16.70
CA MET A 438 21.06 -11.47 18.03
C MET A 438 19.53 -11.31 18.14
N SER A 439 18.85 -12.30 18.74
CA SER A 439 17.45 -12.21 19.14
C SER A 439 17.34 -12.34 20.66
N ILE A 440 16.54 -11.48 21.30
CA ILE A 440 16.32 -11.42 22.74
C ILE A 440 14.82 -11.48 22.99
N GLY A 441 14.32 -12.62 23.46
CA GLY A 441 12.95 -12.72 23.97
C GLY A 441 12.79 -11.85 25.21
N LEU A 442 11.74 -11.03 25.25
CA LEU A 442 11.42 -10.19 26.40
C LEU A 442 10.53 -10.97 27.39
N SER A 443 10.49 -10.58 28.67
CA SER A 443 9.78 -11.36 29.69
C SER A 443 8.33 -10.89 29.91
N LYS A 444 8.14 -9.56 29.93
CA LYS A 444 6.86 -8.90 30.21
C LYS A 444 6.47 -7.83 29.19
N VAL A 445 7.40 -7.40 28.35
CA VAL A 445 7.21 -6.29 27.40
C VAL A 445 6.36 -6.74 26.20
N GLY A 446 5.39 -5.91 25.82
CA GLY A 446 4.53 -6.10 24.66
C GLY A 446 3.30 -6.99 24.91
N ARG A 447 3.28 -7.76 26.00
CA ARG A 447 2.14 -8.64 26.31
C ARG A 447 0.95 -7.82 26.84
N HIS A 448 -0.27 -8.17 26.46
CA HIS A 448 -1.49 -7.57 26.99
C HIS A 448 -2.67 -8.54 26.92
N VAL A 449 -3.69 -8.29 27.73
CA VAL A 449 -4.98 -9.01 27.66
C VAL A 449 -5.80 -8.39 26.53
N GLY A 450 -6.49 -9.22 25.75
CA GLY A 450 -7.25 -8.80 24.59
C GLY A 450 -6.33 -8.34 23.45
N ASP A 451 -6.58 -8.84 22.25
CA ASP A 451 -5.80 -8.51 21.07
C ASP A 451 -6.66 -8.62 19.82
N TRP A 452 -6.52 -7.66 18.92
CA TRP A 452 -7.40 -7.41 17.79
C TRP A 452 -6.56 -7.07 16.56
N GLU A 453 -6.34 -8.10 15.75
CA GLU A 453 -5.65 -8.04 14.46
C GLU A 453 -6.64 -8.29 13.32
N HIS A 454 -6.30 -7.86 12.10
CA HIS A 454 -7.16 -8.02 10.94
C HIS A 454 -6.38 -8.19 9.63
N PHE A 455 -7.10 -8.64 8.61
CA PHE A 455 -6.70 -8.52 7.21
C PHE A 455 -7.93 -8.11 6.39
N THR A 456 -7.72 -7.45 5.25
CA THR A 456 -8.82 -6.87 4.46
C THR A 456 -8.74 -7.35 3.01
N LEU A 457 -9.75 -8.08 2.54
CA LEU A 457 -9.88 -8.49 1.14
C LEU A 457 -10.49 -7.33 0.35
N ARG A 458 -9.88 -6.94 -0.77
CA ARG A 458 -10.42 -5.93 -1.69
C ARG A 458 -10.95 -6.59 -2.95
N ILE A 459 -12.26 -6.50 -3.14
CA ILE A 459 -13.04 -7.14 -4.20
C ILE A 459 -13.50 -6.08 -5.22
N SER A 460 -13.33 -6.32 -6.52
CA SER A 460 -13.89 -5.42 -7.55
C SER A 460 -15.40 -5.58 -7.65
N ASN A 461 -16.15 -4.50 -7.56
CA ASN A 461 -17.61 -4.55 -7.72
C ASN A 461 -18.05 -4.68 -9.19
N PHE A 462 -17.12 -4.53 -10.15
CA PHE A 462 -17.39 -4.79 -11.56
C PHE A 462 -17.48 -6.29 -11.88
N THR A 463 -16.66 -7.13 -11.24
CA THR A 463 -16.51 -8.56 -11.60
C THR A 463 -16.71 -9.53 -10.42
N GLY A 464 -16.63 -9.03 -9.20
CA GLY A 464 -16.51 -9.82 -7.97
C GLY A 464 -15.12 -10.42 -7.75
N GLU A 465 -14.11 -10.06 -8.55
CA GLU A 465 -12.74 -10.60 -8.43
C GLU A 465 -11.99 -10.08 -7.19
N LEU A 466 -11.22 -10.94 -6.51
CA LEU A 466 -10.25 -10.56 -5.48
C LEU A 466 -9.01 -9.89 -6.09
N TRP A 467 -8.81 -8.60 -5.82
CA TRP A 467 -7.70 -7.80 -6.35
C TRP A 467 -6.47 -7.79 -5.46
N SER A 468 -6.66 -7.63 -4.15
CA SER A 468 -5.57 -7.55 -3.18
C SER A 468 -6.03 -7.90 -1.77
N ILE A 469 -5.10 -8.30 -0.91
CA ILE A 469 -5.32 -8.45 0.53
C ILE A 469 -4.41 -7.49 1.28
N TYR A 470 -4.95 -6.80 2.27
CA TYR A 470 -4.21 -6.01 3.25
C TYR A 470 -3.82 -6.87 4.44
N PHE A 471 -2.55 -6.80 4.84
CA PHE A 471 -2.00 -7.55 5.97
C PHE A 471 -1.63 -6.57 7.10
N SER A 472 -2.39 -6.60 8.21
CA SER A 472 -2.09 -5.78 9.40
C SER A 472 -0.76 -6.18 10.04
N GLN A 473 0.10 -5.19 10.30
CA GLN A 473 1.39 -5.32 10.96
C GLN A 473 1.48 -4.29 12.11
N HIS A 474 0.48 -4.35 13.01
CA HIS A 474 0.25 -3.49 14.17
C HIS A 474 0.02 -1.99 13.87
N SER A 475 1.09 -1.23 13.61
CA SER A 475 1.02 0.25 13.46
C SER A 475 0.60 0.71 12.06
N GLY A 476 0.69 -0.21 11.09
CA GLY A 476 0.38 -0.07 9.67
C GLY A 476 0.28 -1.48 9.07
N GLY A 477 0.52 -1.63 7.78
CA GLY A 477 0.42 -2.91 7.09
C GLY A 477 0.72 -2.78 5.60
N GLU A 478 0.47 -3.84 4.83
CA GLU A 478 0.81 -3.87 3.40
C GLU A 478 -0.34 -4.41 2.55
N TRP A 479 -0.65 -3.73 1.44
CA TRP A 479 -1.54 -4.24 0.39
C TRP A 479 -0.73 -5.11 -0.59
N VAL A 480 -1.02 -6.40 -0.61
CA VAL A 480 -0.41 -7.38 -1.50
C VAL A 480 -1.42 -7.73 -2.60
N ASN A 481 -0.99 -7.64 -3.86
CA ASN A 481 -1.86 -7.93 -5.01
C ASN A 481 -2.08 -9.43 -5.14
N ALA A 482 -3.22 -9.89 -5.62
CA ALA A 482 -3.52 -11.32 -5.64
C ALA A 482 -2.64 -12.18 -6.59
N TYR A 483 -1.72 -11.57 -7.36
CA TYR A 483 -0.69 -12.31 -8.11
C TYR A 483 0.62 -12.49 -7.30
N ASP A 484 0.78 -11.76 -6.19
CA ASP A 484 1.86 -11.90 -5.21
C ASP A 484 1.42 -12.76 -3.99
N LEU A 485 0.21 -13.34 -4.01
CA LEU A 485 -0.35 -14.14 -2.90
C LEU A 485 -0.07 -15.64 -3.05
N GLU A 486 0.02 -16.33 -1.90
CA GLU A 486 -0.08 -17.78 -1.83
C GLU A 486 -1.55 -18.22 -1.67
N PHE A 487 -1.94 -19.31 -2.33
CA PHE A 487 -3.27 -19.91 -2.29
C PHE A 487 -3.18 -21.38 -1.87
N ILE A 488 -4.14 -21.86 -1.08
CA ILE A 488 -4.16 -23.25 -0.56
C ILE A 488 -5.12 -24.16 -1.32
N GLU A 489 -6.32 -23.67 -1.63
CA GLU A 489 -7.39 -24.38 -2.33
C GLU A 489 -8.20 -23.34 -3.10
N GLY A 490 -8.34 -23.54 -4.42
CA GLY A 490 -8.99 -22.60 -5.31
C GLY A 490 -8.49 -21.17 -5.12
N ASN A 491 -9.44 -20.24 -4.95
CA ASN A 491 -9.14 -18.83 -4.73
C ASN A 491 -8.98 -18.41 -3.25
N LYS A 492 -8.87 -19.36 -2.31
CA LYS A 492 -8.61 -19.08 -0.90
C LYS A 492 -7.13 -18.81 -0.66
N ALA A 493 -6.83 -17.55 -0.35
CA ALA A 493 -5.47 -17.11 -0.02
C ALA A 493 -4.99 -17.66 1.33
N ILE A 494 -3.68 -17.57 1.57
CA ILE A 494 -3.05 -17.92 2.85
C ILE A 494 -2.67 -16.65 3.61
N ILE A 495 -2.98 -16.61 4.92
CA ILE A 495 -2.51 -15.58 5.85
C ILE A 495 -1.61 -16.25 6.90
N TYR A 496 -0.43 -15.70 7.13
CA TYR A 496 0.47 -16.18 8.18
C TYR A 496 0.48 -15.21 9.37
N SER A 497 -0.08 -15.65 10.49
CA SER A 497 -0.12 -14.89 11.74
C SER A 497 1.19 -15.08 12.53
N SER A 498 1.80 -13.98 12.97
CA SER A 498 3.08 -14.00 13.66
C SER A 498 2.98 -14.55 15.09
N ARG A 499 4.05 -15.20 15.53
CA ARG A 499 4.15 -15.72 16.89
C ARG A 499 4.05 -14.59 17.94
N HIS A 500 3.22 -14.80 18.95
CA HIS A 500 2.87 -13.94 20.08
C HIS A 500 2.18 -12.63 19.73
N GLY A 501 2.56 -11.98 18.63
CA GLY A 501 2.06 -10.68 18.18
C GLY A 501 0.86 -10.75 17.23
N HIS A 502 0.59 -11.91 16.63
CA HIS A 502 -0.51 -12.19 15.70
C HIS A 502 -0.58 -11.37 14.40
N ALA A 503 0.30 -10.37 14.21
CA ALA A 503 0.46 -9.60 12.97
C ALA A 503 0.49 -10.50 11.73
N SER A 504 -0.24 -10.10 10.70
CA SER A 504 -0.49 -10.87 9.49
C SER A 504 0.59 -10.63 8.44
N TYR A 505 0.99 -11.70 7.74
CA TYR A 505 1.98 -11.67 6.67
C TYR A 505 1.54 -12.55 5.47
N PRO A 506 1.90 -12.19 4.22
CA PRO A 506 1.53 -12.94 3.00
C PRO A 506 2.36 -14.21 2.79
N HIS A 507 3.52 -14.32 3.43
CA HIS A 507 4.47 -15.42 3.27
C HIS A 507 5.01 -15.86 4.63
N PRO A 508 5.54 -17.10 4.75
CA PRO A 508 6.26 -17.52 5.95
C PRO A 508 7.64 -16.84 6.01
N GLY A 509 8.08 -16.43 7.21
CA GLY A 509 9.38 -15.78 7.38
C GLY A 509 9.62 -15.12 8.74
N THR A 510 10.79 -14.47 8.86
CA THR A 510 11.13 -13.61 10.00
C THR A 510 11.13 -12.15 9.56
N TYR A 511 10.13 -11.41 10.03
CA TYR A 511 9.92 -9.99 9.77
C TYR A 511 10.50 -9.14 10.92
N ILE A 512 10.87 -7.89 10.62
CA ILE A 512 11.44 -6.95 11.59
C ILE A 512 10.72 -5.61 11.50
N GLN A 513 9.92 -5.28 12.52
CA GLN A 513 9.30 -3.97 12.66
C GLN A 513 10.29 -3.01 13.35
N GLY A 514 10.88 -2.09 12.59
CA GLY A 514 11.92 -1.18 13.07
C GLY A 514 12.82 -0.67 11.94
N ASN A 515 14.13 -0.78 12.12
CA ASN A 515 15.11 -0.50 11.06
C ASN A 515 15.64 -1.81 10.46
N PRO A 516 15.07 -2.29 9.33
CA PRO A 516 15.49 -3.55 8.71
C PRO A 516 16.92 -3.49 8.18
N ASN A 517 17.39 -2.33 7.71
CA ASN A 517 18.76 -2.14 7.19
C ASN A 517 19.84 -2.35 8.27
N LEU A 518 19.52 -2.09 9.54
CA LEU A 518 20.40 -2.39 10.68
C LEU A 518 20.06 -3.74 11.34
N GLY A 519 18.98 -4.40 10.91
CA GLY A 519 18.42 -5.59 11.55
C GLY A 519 17.98 -5.34 12.99
N ILE A 520 17.48 -4.14 13.32
CA ILE A 520 17.08 -3.78 14.69
C ILE A 520 15.59 -3.44 14.75
N GLY A 521 14.83 -4.17 15.56
CA GLY A 521 13.39 -3.97 15.72
C GLY A 521 12.69 -5.12 16.45
N VAL A 522 11.36 -5.03 16.56
CA VAL A 522 10.54 -6.15 17.04
C VAL A 522 10.55 -7.24 15.97
N ARG A 523 10.77 -8.49 16.40
CA ARG A 523 10.84 -9.67 15.54
C ARG A 523 9.49 -10.38 15.52
N ASN A 524 8.93 -10.52 14.33
CA ASN A 524 7.75 -11.32 14.06
C ASN A 524 8.18 -12.57 13.27
N ASP A 525 7.89 -13.76 13.79
CA ASP A 525 8.13 -15.04 13.11
C ASP A 525 6.78 -15.62 12.68
N ALA A 526 6.57 -15.81 11.39
CA ALA A 526 5.32 -16.30 10.80
C ALA A 526 5.59 -17.60 10.00
N ALA A 527 4.75 -18.62 10.16
CA ALA A 527 4.91 -19.93 9.50
C ALA A 527 3.60 -20.74 9.54
N SER A 528 3.44 -21.67 8.59
CA SER A 528 2.35 -22.66 8.59
C SER A 528 2.42 -23.63 9.77
N SER A 529 1.28 -24.12 10.25
CA SER A 529 1.19 -25.21 11.22
C SER A 529 -0.17 -25.91 11.16
N ASP A 530 -0.39 -26.92 12.01
CA ASP A 530 -1.70 -27.55 12.22
C ASP A 530 -2.69 -26.64 12.99
N TYR A 531 -2.24 -25.48 13.51
CA TYR A 531 -3.10 -24.45 14.09
C TYR A 531 -3.53 -23.47 12.99
N PHE A 532 -4.76 -23.65 12.48
CA PHE A 532 -5.32 -22.75 11.48
C PHE A 532 -6.82 -22.50 11.66
N ILE A 533 -7.31 -21.43 11.04
CA ILE A 533 -8.74 -21.15 10.88
C ILE A 533 -9.04 -20.98 9.39
N ASP A 534 -10.07 -21.67 8.90
CA ASP A 534 -10.68 -21.40 7.60
C ASP A 534 -11.78 -20.35 7.78
N SER A 535 -11.51 -19.11 7.37
CA SER A 535 -12.44 -17.99 7.54
C SER A 535 -13.71 -18.10 6.70
N SER A 536 -13.75 -18.98 5.69
CA SER A 536 -14.96 -19.27 4.92
C SER A 536 -16.01 -20.06 5.70
N ARG A 537 -15.64 -20.65 6.86
CA ARG A 537 -16.48 -21.62 7.59
C ARG A 537 -17.06 -21.12 8.91
N GLN A 538 -16.33 -20.26 9.63
CA GLN A 538 -16.75 -19.73 10.94
C GLN A 538 -16.52 -18.22 10.99
N TYR A 539 -17.57 -17.46 10.70
CA TYR A 539 -17.55 -16.01 10.67
C TYR A 539 -18.88 -15.41 11.12
N GLU A 540 -18.83 -14.14 11.54
CA GLU A 540 -19.99 -13.35 11.96
C GLU A 540 -19.93 -11.98 11.28
N LEU A 541 -20.96 -11.61 10.52
CA LEU A 541 -21.06 -10.28 9.92
C LEU A 541 -21.53 -9.29 10.98
N VAL A 542 -20.60 -8.44 11.45
CA VAL A 542 -20.86 -7.52 12.57
C VAL A 542 -21.15 -6.08 12.13
N ALA A 543 -20.75 -5.69 10.92
CA ALA A 543 -21.09 -4.38 10.34
C ALA A 543 -21.09 -4.38 8.81
N ALA A 544 -22.06 -3.67 8.22
CA ALA A 544 -22.09 -3.30 6.80
C ALA A 544 -23.03 -2.09 6.63
N GLU A 545 -22.52 -0.87 6.86
CA GLU A 545 -23.34 0.34 7.05
C GLU A 545 -24.26 0.67 5.85
N TYR A 546 -23.86 0.28 4.63
CA TYR A 546 -24.65 0.49 3.40
C TYR A 546 -25.88 -0.42 3.29
N LEU A 547 -25.99 -1.47 4.11
CA LEU A 547 -27.18 -2.33 4.21
C LEU A 547 -28.20 -1.81 5.24
N GLY A 548 -27.94 -0.68 5.88
CA GLY A 548 -28.80 -0.12 6.93
C GLY A 548 -28.98 -1.11 8.09
N ASP A 549 -30.22 -1.29 8.54
CA ASP A 549 -30.59 -2.21 9.63
C ASP A 549 -30.44 -3.71 9.24
N GLY A 550 -29.92 -4.03 8.05
CA GLY A 550 -29.70 -5.40 7.58
C GLY A 550 -28.60 -6.17 8.32
N VAL A 551 -27.74 -5.48 9.08
CA VAL A 551 -26.71 -6.08 9.96
C VAL A 551 -26.87 -5.54 11.37
N LYS A 552 -26.98 -6.43 12.35
CA LYS A 552 -27.08 -6.07 13.76
C LYS A 552 -25.69 -6.10 14.41
N GLU A 553 -25.18 -4.93 14.78
CA GLU A 553 -23.93 -4.83 15.54
C GLU A 553 -24.06 -5.51 16.93
N PRO A 554 -23.10 -6.35 17.36
CA PRO A 554 -23.13 -6.96 18.69
C PRO A 554 -22.73 -5.96 19.78
N CYS A 555 -23.19 -6.16 21.03
CA CYS A 555 -23.02 -5.17 22.11
C CYS A 555 -21.55 -4.86 22.41
N TRP A 556 -20.67 -5.88 22.37
CA TRP A 556 -19.24 -5.70 22.58
C TRP A 556 -18.55 -4.82 21.52
N LEU A 557 -19.11 -4.70 20.32
CA LEU A 557 -18.55 -3.82 19.27
C LEU A 557 -18.75 -2.33 19.61
N GLN A 558 -19.73 -2.00 20.47
CA GLN A 558 -19.93 -0.65 20.97
C GLN A 558 -19.04 -0.29 22.18
N TYR A 559 -18.22 -1.22 22.68
CA TYR A 559 -17.41 -1.00 23.87
C TYR A 559 -16.10 -0.25 23.54
N MET A 560 -16.17 1.09 23.57
CA MET A 560 -15.07 1.99 23.21
C MET A 560 -14.00 2.18 24.30
N ARG A 561 -13.82 1.21 25.20
CA ARG A 561 -12.80 1.23 26.26
C ARG A 561 -11.79 0.10 26.08
N LYS A 562 -10.86 0.01 27.01
CA LYS A 562 -9.73 -0.92 26.99
C LYS A 562 -10.19 -2.37 27.17
N TRP A 563 -9.78 -3.21 26.22
CA TRP A 563 -9.69 -4.66 26.37
C TRP A 563 -8.31 -4.91 26.95
N GLY A 564 -8.22 -5.12 28.26
CA GLY A 564 -6.96 -5.30 29.00
C GLY A 564 -6.61 -4.13 29.95
N PRO A 565 -5.92 -4.41 31.06
CA PRO A 565 -5.49 -3.38 32.01
C PRO A 565 -4.30 -2.59 31.50
N ARG A 566 -4.06 -1.40 32.07
CA ARG A 566 -2.83 -0.63 31.89
C ARG A 566 -1.88 -0.84 33.06
N ILE A 567 -0.77 -1.55 32.83
CA ILE A 567 0.26 -1.88 33.81
C ILE A 567 1.58 -1.25 33.37
N VAL A 568 2.01 -0.18 34.03
CA VAL A 568 3.32 0.43 33.76
C VAL A 568 4.40 -0.35 34.52
N TYR A 569 5.36 -0.91 33.79
CA TYR A 569 6.56 -1.50 34.38
C TYR A 569 7.62 -0.44 34.62
N ASP A 570 8.57 -0.73 35.52
CA ASP A 570 9.92 -0.17 35.38
C ASP A 570 10.64 -0.86 34.21
N SER A 571 10.08 -0.70 33.01
CA SER A 571 10.58 -1.27 31.75
C SER A 571 12.01 -0.80 31.44
N LYS A 572 12.42 0.33 32.01
CA LYS A 572 13.83 0.75 32.04
C LYS A 572 14.73 -0.31 32.65
N THR A 573 14.39 -1.00 33.75
CA THR A 573 15.32 -2.01 34.30
C THR A 573 15.51 -3.25 33.43
N GLU A 574 14.57 -3.66 32.58
CA GLU A 574 14.81 -4.75 31.61
C GLU A 574 15.58 -4.24 30.38
N LEU A 575 15.13 -3.13 29.79
CA LEU A 575 15.76 -2.57 28.59
C LEU A 575 17.18 -2.06 28.88
N ASP A 576 17.44 -1.43 30.03
CA ASP A 576 18.79 -1.01 30.46
C ASP A 576 19.73 -2.21 30.67
N LYS A 577 19.22 -3.36 31.14
CA LYS A 577 20.03 -4.60 31.24
C LYS A 577 20.46 -5.08 29.85
N ILE A 578 19.60 -4.91 28.85
CA ILE A 578 19.91 -5.23 27.43
C ILE A 578 20.91 -4.21 26.87
N ILE A 579 20.66 -2.90 27.01
CA ILE A 579 21.57 -1.81 26.57
C ILE A 579 22.98 -1.99 27.15
N LYS A 580 23.09 -2.32 28.44
CA LYS A 580 24.38 -2.51 29.12
C LYS A 580 25.22 -3.65 28.52
N ARG A 581 24.57 -4.71 28.02
CA ARG A 581 25.20 -5.91 27.43
C ARG A 581 25.61 -5.76 25.96
N LEU A 582 25.18 -4.71 25.27
CA LEU A 582 25.45 -4.54 23.84
C LEU A 582 26.86 -4.03 23.52
N PRO A 583 27.43 -4.36 22.34
CA PRO A 583 28.66 -3.74 21.86
C PRO A 583 28.49 -2.22 21.68
N PRO A 584 29.55 -1.40 21.89
CA PRO A 584 29.45 0.07 21.83
C PRO A 584 28.82 0.62 20.53
N LEU A 585 29.11 -0.02 19.39
CA LEU A 585 28.56 0.33 18.07
C LEU A 585 27.02 0.35 18.04
N PHE A 586 26.36 -0.51 18.82
CA PHE A 586 24.90 -0.61 18.84
C PHE A 586 24.25 0.26 19.92
N LYS A 587 24.97 0.69 20.97
CA LYS A 587 24.37 1.45 22.10
C LYS A 587 23.76 2.77 21.65
N ASN A 588 24.47 3.54 20.83
CA ASN A 588 23.98 4.83 20.33
C ASN A 588 22.79 4.66 19.37
N SER A 589 22.78 3.59 18.56
CA SER A 589 21.66 3.24 17.69
C SER A 589 20.44 2.83 18.53
N MET A 590 20.62 2.02 19.57
CA MET A 590 19.52 1.50 20.37
C MET A 590 18.80 2.57 21.18
N ASN A 591 19.50 3.56 21.76
CA ASN A 591 18.82 4.67 22.45
C ASN A 591 17.87 5.44 21.50
N ASN A 592 18.20 5.52 20.21
CA ASN A 592 17.42 6.19 19.18
C ASN A 592 16.34 5.30 18.53
N ILE A 593 16.31 4.02 18.91
CA ILE A 593 15.30 3.03 18.50
C ILE A 593 14.31 2.81 19.65
N LEU A 594 14.78 2.75 20.89
CA LEU A 594 13.93 2.76 22.09
C LEU A 594 12.98 3.96 22.07
N SER A 595 13.48 5.17 21.80
CA SER A 595 12.63 6.37 21.62
C SER A 595 11.62 6.31 20.46
N LYS A 596 11.66 5.26 19.64
CA LYS A 596 10.74 4.98 18.52
C LYS A 596 9.97 3.66 18.68
N LEU A 597 10.20 2.90 19.75
CA LEU A 597 9.39 1.73 20.06
C LEU A 597 8.00 2.18 20.51
N PRO A 598 6.92 1.51 20.07
CA PRO A 598 5.57 1.79 20.56
C PRO A 598 5.48 1.86 22.08
N LEU A 599 4.59 2.71 22.60
CA LEU A 599 4.36 2.86 24.04
C LEU A 599 3.89 1.54 24.70
N GLU A 600 3.26 0.66 23.93
CA GLU A 600 2.89 -0.72 24.30
C GLU A 600 4.10 -1.55 24.78
N LEU A 601 5.32 -1.23 24.32
CA LEU A 601 6.55 -1.94 24.72
C LEU A 601 7.14 -1.44 26.05
N TYR A 602 6.46 -0.53 26.74
CA TYR A 602 6.88 0.00 28.04
C TYR A 602 6.01 -0.50 29.22
N GLY A 603 4.98 -1.29 28.96
CA GLY A 603 4.05 -1.81 29.96
C GLY A 603 3.28 -3.05 29.45
N GLU A 604 2.17 -3.35 30.10
CA GLU A 604 0.99 -3.92 29.44
C GLU A 604 0.03 -2.74 29.23
N ASP A 605 -0.53 -2.56 28.04
CA ASP A 605 -1.62 -1.62 27.81
C ASP A 605 -2.55 -2.25 26.76
N GLY A 606 -3.71 -2.72 27.22
CA GLY A 606 -4.67 -3.39 26.35
C GLY A 606 -5.12 -2.52 25.16
N PRO A 607 -5.48 -3.09 23.99
CA PRO A 607 -6.05 -2.32 22.90
C PRO A 607 -7.46 -1.80 23.23
N THR A 608 -7.96 -0.85 22.46
CA THR A 608 -9.42 -0.62 22.32
C THR A 608 -10.00 -1.60 21.29
N GLY A 609 -11.33 -1.75 21.29
CA GLY A 609 -12.01 -2.63 20.33
C GLY A 609 -11.89 -2.15 18.87
N PRO A 610 -12.27 -2.99 17.88
CA PRO A 610 -12.11 -2.69 16.45
C PRO A 610 -12.67 -1.34 16.00
N LYS A 611 -13.82 -0.92 16.55
CA LYS A 611 -14.53 0.31 16.14
C LYS A 611 -13.85 1.62 16.55
N GLU A 612 -12.88 1.57 17.47
CA GLU A 612 -11.99 2.70 17.82
C GLU A 612 -10.76 2.79 16.90
N LYS A 613 -10.52 1.80 16.03
CA LYS A 613 -9.40 1.81 15.08
C LYS A 613 -9.76 2.75 13.93
N ASN A 614 -8.84 3.64 13.53
CA ASN A 614 -9.14 4.68 12.53
C ASN A 614 -9.46 4.13 11.12
N ASN A 615 -9.04 2.90 10.81
CA ASN A 615 -9.38 2.17 9.60
C ASN A 615 -10.76 1.50 9.65
N TRP A 616 -11.50 1.56 10.77
CA TRP A 616 -12.89 1.11 10.82
C TRP A 616 -13.74 1.93 9.82
N PHE A 617 -13.75 3.26 9.99
CA PHE A 617 -14.39 4.17 9.02
C PHE A 617 -13.44 4.64 7.90
N GLY A 618 -12.13 4.59 8.13
CA GLY A 618 -11.10 4.98 7.16
C GLY A 618 -10.69 3.89 6.16
N ASP A 619 -9.73 4.25 5.31
CA ASP A 619 -8.95 3.33 4.48
C ASP A 619 -7.84 2.66 5.32
N GLU A 620 -7.30 1.54 4.84
CA GLU A 620 -6.21 0.84 5.52
C GLU A 620 -4.91 1.67 5.54
N ARG A 621 -4.08 1.47 6.57
CA ARG A 621 -2.85 2.24 6.78
C ARG A 621 -1.70 1.74 5.91
N TRP A 622 -1.02 2.67 5.23
CA TRP A 622 0.19 2.43 4.44
C TRP A 622 1.45 2.76 5.26
#